data_AF-A0A1X3CZR6-F1
#
_entry.id   AF-A0A1X3CZR6-F1
#
_cell.length_a   1.000
_cell.length_b   1.000
_cell.length_c   1.000
_cell.angle_alpha   90.00
_cell.angle_beta   90.00
_cell.angle_gamma   90.00
#
_symmetry.space_group_name_H-M   'P 1'
#
loop_
_entity.id
_entity.type
_entity.pdbx_description
1 polymer ?
#
loop_
_entity_poly.entity_id
_entity_poly.type
_entity_poly.pdbx_seq_one_letter_code
_entity_poly.pdbx_strand_id
1 'polypeptide(L)'
;HQPVVGPQITESDAEAFAQTLASHDGPVLAYCRTGTRCSLLWAMHQAAQGKDAAALIAEVKEKTGLDLGNFEAKLQAAKNAG
;
A
#
# COMPACT_ATOMS: atom_id res chain seq x y z
N HIS A 1 -15.17 -1.08 -5.24
CA HIS A 1 -14.40 -1.97 -6.14
C HIS A 1 -13.36 -1.13 -6.87
N GLN A 2 -12.06 -1.35 -6.64
CA GLN A 2 -10.94 -0.57 -7.20
C GLN A 2 -9.96 -1.51 -7.94
N PRO A 3 -10.10 -1.69 -9.27
CA PRO A 3 -9.23 -2.57 -10.03
C PRO A 3 -7.89 -1.88 -10.33
N VAL A 4 -6.78 -2.51 -9.94
CA VAL A 4 -5.42 -2.04 -10.25
C VAL A 4 -4.50 -3.17 -10.70
N VAL A 5 -3.45 -2.81 -11.44
CA VAL A 5 -2.40 -3.70 -11.93
C VAL A 5 -1.07 -3.28 -11.28
N GLY A 6 -0.37 -4.22 -10.64
CA GLY A 6 0.76 -3.93 -9.73
C GLY A 6 1.80 -2.93 -10.26
N PRO A 7 2.39 -3.15 -11.45
CA PRO A 7 3.35 -2.22 -12.05
C PRO A 7 2.82 -0.81 -12.31
N GLN A 8 1.51 -0.64 -12.47
CA GLN A 8 0.85 0.61 -12.83
C GLN A 8 0.24 1.34 -11.63
N ILE A 9 0.37 0.80 -10.41
CA ILE A 9 -0.15 1.47 -9.20
C ILE A 9 0.57 2.81 -9.01
N THR A 10 -0.25 3.85 -8.86
CA THR A 10 0.14 5.24 -8.63
C THR A 10 -0.15 5.68 -7.19
N GLU A 11 0.37 6.84 -6.81
CA GLU A 11 0.09 7.51 -5.54
C GLU A 11 -1.40 7.86 -5.44
N SER A 12 -2.03 8.30 -6.53
CA SER A 12 -3.47 8.56 -6.59
C SER A 12 -4.31 7.31 -6.31
N ASP A 13 -3.86 6.13 -6.76
CA ASP A 13 -4.53 4.88 -6.42
C ASP A 13 -4.43 4.57 -4.92
N ALA A 14 -3.27 4.83 -4.31
CA ALA A 14 -3.05 4.63 -2.89
C ALA A 14 -3.91 5.58 -2.03
N GLU A 15 -4.04 6.83 -2.47
CA GLU A 15 -4.91 7.82 -1.84
C GLU A 15 -6.39 7.44 -1.96
N ALA A 16 -6.86 7.08 -3.16
CA ALA A 16 -8.23 6.60 -3.37
C ALA A 16 -8.54 5.34 -2.55
N PHE A 17 -7.55 4.45 -2.38
CA PHE A 17 -7.66 3.27 -1.54
C PHE A 17 -7.82 3.67 -0.07
N ALA A 18 -6.99 4.57 0.45
CA ALA A 18 -7.08 5.06 1.83
C ALA A 18 -8.42 5.75 2.12
N GLN A 19 -8.92 6.59 1.22
CA GLN A 19 -10.24 7.21 1.32
C GLN A 19 -11.36 6.17 1.34
N THR A 20 -11.23 5.12 0.53
CA THR A 20 -12.18 4.00 0.55
C THR A 20 -12.18 3.29 1.90
N LEU A 21 -11.00 3.04 2.49
CA LEU A 21 -10.91 2.43 3.83
C LEU A 21 -11.52 3.34 4.91
N ALA A 22 -11.26 4.64 4.84
CA ALA A 22 -11.75 5.62 5.83
C ALA A 22 -13.26 5.90 5.75
N SER A 23 -13.91 5.59 4.63
CA SER A 23 -15.35 5.80 4.44
C SER A 23 -16.25 4.72 5.06
N HIS A 24 -15.67 3.71 5.70
CA HIS A 24 -16.40 2.61 6.31
C HIS A 24 -16.16 2.56 7.82
N ASP A 25 -17.26 2.47 8.58
CA ASP A 25 -17.20 2.28 10.03
C ASP A 25 -16.87 0.81 10.35
N GLY A 26 -15.64 0.55 10.79
CA GLY A 26 -15.20 -0.75 11.28
C GLY A 26 -14.09 -1.42 10.45
N PRO A 27 -13.77 -2.69 10.75
CA PRO A 27 -12.67 -3.39 10.08
C PRO A 27 -13.02 -3.68 8.61
N VAL A 28 -12.10 -3.31 7.70
CA VAL A 28 -12.23 -3.54 6.26
C VAL A 28 -11.34 -4.70 5.81
N LEU A 29 -11.89 -5.61 5.01
CA LEU A 29 -11.14 -6.63 4.28
C LEU A 29 -10.89 -6.18 2.84
N ALA A 30 -9.64 -5.84 2.53
CA ALA A 30 -9.20 -5.62 1.15
C ALA A 30 -8.50 -6.87 0.62
N TYR A 31 -8.88 -7.34 -0.58
CA TYR A 31 -8.29 -8.53 -1.19
C TYR A 31 -7.97 -8.33 -2.68
N CYS A 32 -6.96 -9.08 -3.13
CA CYS A 32 -6.69 -9.29 -4.55
C CYS A 32 -6.27 -10.76 -4.73
N ARG A 33 -5.73 -11.16 -5.90
CA ARG A 33 -5.29 -12.56 -6.14
C ARG A 33 -4.30 -13.10 -5.10
N THR A 34 -3.38 -12.28 -4.60
CA THR A 34 -2.29 -12.70 -3.68
C THR A 34 -2.13 -11.77 -2.48
N GLY A 35 -3.04 -10.81 -2.28
CA GLY A 35 -2.89 -9.74 -1.27
C GLY A 35 -1.91 -8.62 -1.65
N THR A 36 -0.90 -8.89 -2.49
CA THR A 36 0.19 -7.95 -2.83
C THR A 36 -0.27 -6.55 -3.23
N ARG A 37 -1.32 -6.41 -4.06
CA ARG A 37 -1.79 -5.09 -4.51
C ARG A 37 -2.41 -4.27 -3.36
N CYS A 38 -3.18 -4.91 -2.48
CA CYS A 38 -3.79 -4.24 -1.34
C CYS A 38 -2.72 -3.81 -0.33
N SER A 39 -1.75 -4.69 -0.05
CA SER A 39 -0.61 -4.37 0.82
C SER A 39 0.27 -3.26 0.24
N LEU A 40 0.49 -3.24 -1.08
CA LEU A 40 1.26 -2.19 -1.74
C LEU A 40 0.53 -0.84 -1.70
N LEU A 41 -0.78 -0.79 -1.99
CA LEU A 41 -1.58 0.44 -1.88
C LEU A 41 -1.55 1.00 -0.45
N TRP A 42 -1.75 0.13 0.54
CA TRP A 42 -1.64 0.52 1.94
C TRP A 42 -0.25 1.06 2.27
N ALA A 43 0.82 0.34 1.91
CA ALA A 43 2.18 0.76 2.20
C ALA A 43 2.55 2.08 1.49
N MET A 44 2.11 2.29 0.25
CA MET A 44 2.33 3.54 -0.48
C MET A 44 1.67 4.74 0.21
N HIS A 45 0.41 4.61 0.64
CA HIS A 45 -0.25 5.69 1.38
C HIS A 45 0.50 5.97 2.69
N GLN A 46 0.89 4.94 3.43
CA GLN A 46 1.65 5.11 4.67
C GLN A 46 3.03 5.75 4.47
N ALA A 47 3.69 5.46 3.34
CA ALA A 47 4.95 6.10 2.97
C ALA A 47 4.74 7.59 2.69
N ALA A 48 3.67 7.96 1.98
CA ALA A 48 3.28 9.36 1.77
C ALA A 48 2.98 10.10 3.09
N GLN A 49 2.54 9.38 4.14
CA GLN A 49 2.41 9.91 5.50
C GLN A 49 3.74 9.95 6.29
N GLY A 50 4.87 9.74 5.61
CA GLY A 50 6.22 9.88 6.17
C GLY A 50 6.84 8.61 6.76
N LYS A 51 6.15 7.45 6.73
CA LYS A 51 6.78 6.19 7.19
C LYS A 51 7.90 5.74 6.25
N ASP A 52 8.95 5.15 6.83
CA ASP A 52 10.08 4.64 6.06
C ASP A 52 9.75 3.38 5.26
N ALA A 53 10.22 3.32 4.02
CA ALA A 53 10.00 2.19 3.11
C ALA A 53 10.46 0.85 3.72
N ALA A 54 11.65 0.82 4.33
CA ALA A 54 12.17 -0.38 4.97
C ALA A 54 11.29 -0.86 6.14
N ALA A 55 10.77 0.07 6.95
CA ALA A 55 9.87 -0.25 8.05
C ALA A 55 8.53 -0.81 7.53
N LEU A 56 8.00 -0.24 6.45
CA LEU A 56 6.78 -0.73 5.81
C LEU A 56 6.92 -2.12 5.22
N ILE A 57 8.04 -2.40 4.54
CA ILE A 57 8.33 -3.73 3.98
C ILE A 57 8.40 -4.76 5.11
N ALA A 58 9.09 -4.44 6.21
CA ALA A 58 9.17 -5.31 7.38
C ALA A 58 7.79 -5.53 8.01
N GLU A 59 7.00 -4.47 8.21
CA GLU A 59 5.65 -4.53 8.80
C GLU A 59 4.71 -5.42 7.97
N VAL A 60 4.72 -5.27 6.64
CA VAL A 60 3.89 -6.09 5.74
C VAL A 60 4.33 -7.55 5.78
N LYS A 61 5.64 -7.81 5.76
CA LYS A 61 6.19 -9.17 5.81
C LYS A 61 5.82 -9.87 7.12
N GLU A 62 5.94 -9.18 8.25
CA GLU A 62 5.57 -9.71 9.56
C GLU A 62 4.08 -10.04 9.64
N LYS A 63 3.21 -9.11 9.21
CA LYS A 63 1.76 -9.26 9.38
C LYS A 63 1.10 -10.19 8.36
N THR A 64 1.69 -10.33 7.17
CA THR A 64 1.01 -11.01 6.04
C THR A 64 1.85 -12.09 5.38
N GLY A 65 3.15 -12.19 5.69
CA GLY A 65 4.10 -13.05 4.98
C GLY A 65 4.46 -12.56 3.57
N LEU A 66 3.93 -11.43 3.11
CA LEU A 66 4.21 -10.88 1.79
C LEU A 66 5.50 -10.07 1.79
N ASP A 67 6.37 -10.36 0.83
CA ASP A 67 7.59 -9.58 0.61
C ASP A 67 7.35 -8.46 -0.41
N LEU A 68 7.49 -7.22 0.03
CA LEU A 68 7.39 -6.03 -0.83
C LEU A 68 8.75 -5.47 -1.25
N GLY A 69 9.86 -6.18 -1.03
CA GLY A 69 11.21 -5.70 -1.34
C GLY A 69 11.39 -5.24 -2.80
N ASN A 70 10.73 -5.91 -3.74
CA ASN A 70 10.75 -5.52 -5.16
C ASN A 70 10.06 -4.16 -5.45
N PHE A 71 9.37 -3.58 -4.46
CA PHE A 71 8.68 -2.30 -4.56
C PHE A 71 9.32 -1.19 -3.72
N GLU A 72 10.51 -1.40 -3.14
CA GLU A 72 11.16 -0.42 -2.27
C GLU A 72 11.31 0.96 -2.94
N ALA A 73 11.80 1.00 -4.19
CA ALA A 73 11.93 2.24 -4.94
C ALA A 73 10.60 2.99 -5.11
N LYS A 74 9.49 2.25 -5.26
CA LYS A 74 8.14 2.82 -5.36
C LYS A 74 7.66 3.38 -4.01
N LEU A 75 7.97 2.71 -2.91
CA LEU A 75 7.66 3.21 -1.56
C LEU A 75 8.48 4.45 -1.22
N GLN A 76 9.76 4.50 -1.60
CA GLN A 76 10.59 5.69 -1.44
C GLN A 76 10.08 6.87 -2.27
N ALA A 77 9.66 6.62 -3.52
CA ALA A 77 9.06 7.64 -4.37
C ALA A 77 7.78 8.21 -3.75
N ALA A 78 6.90 7.35 -3.22
CA ALA A 78 5.68 7.77 -2.55
C ALA A 78 5.94 8.66 -1.32
N LYS A 79 7.00 8.37 -0.54
CA LYS A 79 7.41 9.21 0.60
C LYS A 79 7.86 10.62 0.18
N ASN A 80 8.53 10.74 -0.96
CA ASN A 80 9.04 12.03 -1.45
C ASN A 80 7.95 12.88 -2.14
N ALA A 81 6.79 12.29 -2.44
CA ALA A 81 5.69 12.95 -3.12
C ALA A 81 4.65 13.57 -2.15
N GLY A 82 4.67 13.16 -0.87
CA GLY A 82 3.87 13.74 0.22
C GLY A 82 4.63 14.82 0.98
#